data_AF-T1AP05-F1
#
_entry.id   AF-T1AP05-F1
#
_cell.length_a   1.000
_cell.length_b   1.000
_cell.length_c   1.000
_cell.angle_alpha   90.00
_cell.angle_beta   90.00
_cell.angle_gamma   90.00
#
_symmetry.space_group_name_H-M   'P 1'
#
loop_
_entity.id
_entity.type
_entity.pdbx_description
1 polymer ?
#
loop_
_entity_poly.entity_id
_entity_poly.type
_entity_poly.pdbx_seq_one_letter_code
_entity_poly.pdbx_strand_id
1 'polypeptide(L)'
;MVYNGLMDLIARMNRHFQESAQLKMTLAQVLAAPIAMAAERMVQCLLAEGKILVCGNGGSAADAQHFSAELLNRFEVERPPLAAIAL
;
A
#
# COMPACT_ATOMS: atom_id res chain seq x y z
N MET A 1 -15.55 -25.77 -27.93
CA MET A 1 -14.22 -25.65 -27.29
C MET A 1 -13.98 -24.29 -26.61
N VAL A 2 -14.61 -23.19 -27.06
CA VAL A 2 -14.45 -21.82 -26.51
C VAL A 2 -15.09 -21.61 -25.12
N TYR A 3 -16.20 -22.27 -24.81
CA TYR A 3 -16.89 -22.16 -23.51
C TYR A 3 -16.03 -22.55 -22.29
N ASN A 4 -15.02 -23.40 -22.48
CA ASN A 4 -14.16 -23.86 -21.39
C ASN A 4 -13.15 -22.80 -20.96
N GLY A 5 -12.68 -21.95 -21.89
CA GLY A 5 -11.70 -20.90 -21.59
C GLY A 5 -12.29 -19.75 -20.79
N LEU A 6 -13.53 -19.33 -21.08
CA LEU A 6 -14.19 -18.26 -20.33
C LEU A 6 -14.51 -18.71 -18.88
N MET A 7 -14.99 -19.94 -18.70
CA MET A 7 -15.27 -20.47 -17.37
C MET A 7 -13.99 -20.66 -16.54
N ASP A 8 -12.88 -21.06 -17.16
CA ASP A 8 -11.57 -21.12 -16.50
C ASP A 8 -11.07 -19.73 -16.06
N LEU A 9 -11.21 -18.70 -16.92
CA LEU A 9 -10.86 -17.32 -16.56
C LEU A 9 -11.72 -16.80 -15.40
N ILE A 10 -13.04 -17.03 -15.43
CA ILE A 10 -13.93 -16.63 -14.33
C ILE A 10 -13.54 -17.34 -13.04
N ALA A 11 -13.29 -18.66 -13.08
CA ALA A 11 -12.85 -19.42 -11.91
C ALA A 11 -11.52 -18.90 -11.35
N ARG A 12 -10.57 -18.56 -12.22
CA ARG A 12 -9.28 -17.97 -11.83
C ARG A 12 -9.44 -16.59 -11.21
N MET A 13 -10.27 -15.72 -11.78
CA MET A 13 -10.54 -14.39 -11.21
C MET A 13 -11.19 -14.51 -9.83
N ASN A 14 -12.20 -15.36 -9.69
CA ASN A 14 -12.83 -15.64 -8.39
C ASN A 14 -11.81 -16.13 -7.36
N ARG A 15 -10.89 -17.02 -7.76
CA ARG A 15 -9.82 -17.50 -6.89
C ARG A 15 -8.91 -16.35 -6.43
N HIS A 16 -8.46 -15.47 -7.32
CA HIS A 16 -7.63 -14.32 -6.94
C HIS A 16 -8.34 -13.38 -5.95
N PHE A 17 -9.63 -13.13 -6.12
CA PHE A 17 -10.41 -12.34 -5.15
C PHE A 17 -10.50 -13.03 -3.78
N GLN A 18 -10.80 -14.34 -3.76
CA GLN A 18 -10.90 -15.13 -2.53
C GLN A 18 -9.57 -15.18 -1.77
N GLU A 19 -8.47 -15.49 -2.47
CA GLU A 19 -7.13 -15.54 -1.89
C GLU A 19 -6.72 -14.17 -1.33
N SER A 20 -6.96 -13.09 -2.08
CA SER A 20 -6.63 -11.72 -1.65
C SER A 20 -7.43 -11.29 -0.41
N ALA A 21 -8.72 -11.63 -0.34
CA ALA A 21 -9.55 -11.34 0.83
C ALA A 21 -9.11 -12.15 2.05
N GLN A 22 -8.89 -13.46 1.89
CA GLN A 22 -8.46 -14.33 2.97
C GLN A 22 -7.09 -13.92 3.53
N LEU A 23 -6.16 -13.53 2.66
CA LEU A 23 -4.85 -13.06 3.06
C LEU A 23 -4.96 -11.78 3.92
N LYS A 24 -5.77 -10.80 3.49
CA LYS A 24 -6.00 -9.56 4.27
C LYS A 24 -6.58 -9.86 5.65
N MET A 25 -7.59 -10.73 5.73
CA MET A 25 -8.20 -11.11 7.01
C MET A 25 -7.20 -11.79 7.95
N THR A 26 -6.36 -12.67 7.39
CA THR A 26 -5.33 -13.38 8.16
C THR A 26 -4.25 -12.42 8.66
N LEU A 27 -3.80 -11.51 7.81
CA LEU A 27 -2.72 -10.57 8.13
C LEU A 27 -3.17 -9.44 9.05
N ALA A 28 -4.47 -9.10 9.12
CA ALA A 28 -4.96 -8.00 9.95
C ALA A 28 -4.51 -8.11 11.42
N GLN A 29 -4.57 -9.32 11.99
CA GLN A 29 -4.16 -9.55 13.38
C GLN A 29 -2.65 -9.42 13.61
N VAL A 30 -1.85 -9.73 12.59
CA VAL A 30 -0.38 -9.74 12.70
C VAL A 30 0.23 -8.40 12.31
N LEU A 31 -0.38 -7.69 11.35
CA LEU A 31 0.16 -6.46 10.78
C LEU A 31 -0.37 -5.19 11.44
N ALA A 32 -1.49 -5.23 12.17
CA ALA A 32 -2.03 -4.03 12.81
C ALA A 32 -1.00 -3.34 13.73
N ALA A 33 -0.37 -4.12 14.62
CA ALA A 33 0.63 -3.59 15.55
C ALA A 33 1.88 -3.00 14.84
N PRO A 34 2.57 -3.72 13.93
CA PRO A 34 3.74 -3.16 13.26
C PRO A 34 3.39 -1.99 12.32
N ILE A 35 2.20 -1.96 11.70
CA ILE A 35 1.74 -0.82 10.90
C ILE A 35 1.56 0.42 11.80
N ALA A 36 0.91 0.27 12.96
CA ALA A 36 0.75 1.38 13.92
C ALA A 36 2.11 1.92 14.40
N MET A 37 3.04 1.02 14.74
CA MET A 37 4.40 1.42 15.13
C MET A 37 5.16 2.13 14.00
N ALA A 38 4.99 1.70 12.75
CA ALA A 38 5.60 2.36 11.61
C ALA A 38 5.01 3.77 11.39
N ALA A 39 3.69 3.91 11.49
CA ALA A 39 3.01 5.19 11.40
C ALA A 39 3.47 6.17 12.49
N GLU A 40 3.58 5.73 13.74
CA GLU A 40 4.10 6.56 14.83
C GLU A 40 5.52 7.05 14.54
N ARG A 41 6.41 6.16 14.07
CA ARG A 41 7.78 6.54 13.71
C ARG A 41 7.84 7.56 12.58
N MET A 42 6.98 7.40 11.56
CA MET A 42 6.87 8.34 10.45
C MET A 42 6.41 9.72 10.94
N VAL A 43 5.40 9.76 11.82
CA VAL A 43 4.90 11.01 12.44
C VAL A 43 6.01 11.69 13.24
N GLN A 44 6.72 10.96 14.10
CA GLN A 44 7.81 11.53 14.90
C GLN A 44 8.94 12.08 14.02
N CYS A 45 9.27 11.39 12.91
CA CYS A 45 10.27 11.86 11.97
C CYS A 45 9.86 13.21 11.34
N LEU A 46 8.62 13.33 10.89
CA LEU A 46 8.12 14.56 10.25
C LEU A 46 7.97 15.72 11.25
N LEU A 47 7.56 15.44 12.49
CA LEU A 47 7.50 16.44 13.57
C LEU A 47 8.89 16.97 13.96
N ALA A 48 9.92 16.13 13.80
CA ALA A 48 11.32 16.51 14.01
C ALA A 48 11.97 17.15 12.76
N GLU A 49 11.18 17.69 11.84
CA GLU A 49 11.61 18.30 10.57
C GLU A 49 12.42 17.34 9.65
N GLY A 50 12.23 16.04 9.85
CA GLY A 50 12.79 14.99 9.01
C GLY A 50 12.01 14.80 7.70
N LYS A 51 12.45 13.82 6.90
CA LYS A 51 11.81 13.44 5.64
C LYS A 51 11.74 11.93 5.50
N ILE A 52 10.72 11.44 4.81
CA ILE A 52 10.55 10.03 4.52
C ILE A 52 11.14 9.72 3.14
N LEU A 53 12.04 8.74 3.07
CA LEU A 53 12.57 8.21 1.81
C LEU A 53 11.96 6.84 1.56
N VAL A 54 11.38 6.63 0.37
CA VAL A 54 10.71 5.39 0.01
C VAL A 54 11.32 4.84 -1.27
N CYS A 55 11.60 3.55 -1.31
CA CYS A 55 12.21 2.90 -2.47
C CYS A 55 11.59 1.54 -2.71
N GLY A 56 11.59 1.09 -3.96
CA GLY A 56 11.10 -0.21 -4.36
C GLY A 56 11.47 -0.54 -5.79
N ASN A 57 11.35 -1.81 -6.18
CA ASN A 57 11.64 -2.28 -7.53
C ASN A 57 10.35 -2.77 -8.21
N GLY A 58 10.22 -2.57 -9.53
CA GLY A 58 9.06 -3.03 -10.29
C GLY A 58 7.76 -2.44 -9.75
N GLY A 59 6.77 -3.30 -9.42
CA GLY A 59 5.50 -2.85 -8.86
C GLY A 59 5.66 -2.01 -7.57
N SER A 60 6.61 -2.37 -6.71
CA SER A 60 6.87 -1.63 -5.48
C SER A 60 7.50 -0.25 -5.71
N ALA A 61 8.08 0.01 -6.89
CA ALA A 61 8.50 1.36 -7.26
C ALA A 61 7.28 2.27 -7.49
N ALA A 62 6.20 1.73 -8.05
CA ALA A 62 4.93 2.45 -8.20
C ALA A 62 4.30 2.73 -6.82
N ASP A 63 4.36 1.79 -5.88
CA ASP A 63 3.91 2.00 -4.49
C ASP A 63 4.73 3.10 -3.80
N ALA A 64 6.05 3.12 -3.99
CA ALA A 64 6.93 4.15 -3.41
C ALA A 64 6.57 5.56 -3.91
N GLN A 65 6.30 5.67 -5.22
CA GLN A 65 5.84 6.91 -5.85
C GLN A 65 4.44 7.32 -5.34
N HIS A 66 3.52 6.36 -5.25
CA HIS A 66 2.17 6.59 -4.76
C HIS A 66 2.18 7.14 -3.33
N PHE A 67 2.87 6.44 -2.42
CA PHE A 67 2.99 6.86 -1.02
C PHE A 67 3.64 8.25 -0.90
N SER A 68 4.69 8.51 -1.67
CA SER A 68 5.35 9.83 -1.65
C SER A 68 4.43 10.93 -2.18
N ALA A 69 3.62 10.64 -3.20
CA ALA A 69 2.65 11.58 -3.76
C ALA A 69 1.53 11.93 -2.77
N GLU A 70 1.02 10.95 -2.01
CA GLU A 70 0.02 11.18 -0.95
C GLU A 70 0.54 12.09 0.17
N LEU A 71 1.84 11.98 0.51
CA LEU A 71 2.48 12.84 1.50
C LEU A 71 2.74 14.25 0.97
N LEU A 72 3.33 14.36 -0.22
CA LEU A 72 3.67 15.63 -0.86
C LEU A 72 2.45 16.44 -1.27
N ASN A 73 1.36 15.78 -1.67
CA ASN A 73 0.12 16.45 -1.99
C ASN A 73 -0.86 16.31 -0.82
N ARG A 74 -1.87 15.47 -0.99
CA ARG A 74 -2.99 15.28 -0.08
C ARG A 74 -3.42 13.83 -0.13
N PHE A 75 -3.98 13.39 0.98
CA PHE A 75 -4.66 12.11 1.08
C PHE A 75 -6.14 12.38 1.39
N GLU A 76 -6.62 12.09 2.61
CA GLU A 76 -8.02 12.29 3.00
C GLU A 76 -8.33 13.69 3.54
N VAL A 77 -7.35 14.37 4.15
CA VAL A 77 -7.54 15.66 4.82
C VAL A 77 -6.74 16.76 4.16
N GLU A 78 -7.30 17.97 4.21
CA GLU A 78 -6.63 19.18 3.79
C GLU A 78 -5.50 19.53 4.76
N ARG A 79 -4.25 19.56 4.28
CA ARG A 79 -3.08 19.95 5.07
C ARG A 79 -1.93 20.46 4.18
N PRO A 80 -0.93 21.13 4.77
CA PRO A 80 0.34 21.40 4.09
C PRO A 80 1.04 20.10 3.62
N PRO A 81 1.91 20.20 2.60
CA PRO A 81 2.69 19.06 2.11
C PRO A 81 3.62 18.51 3.19
N LEU A 82 3.81 17.19 3.21
CA LEU A 82 4.75 16.50 4.10
C LEU A 82 5.98 16.02 3.31
N ALA A 83 7.16 16.11 3.91
CA ALA A 83 8.42 15.82 3.23
C ALA A 83 8.60 14.32 2.94
N ALA A 84 8.42 13.91 1.68
CA ALA A 84 8.63 12.55 1.22
C ALA A 84 9.26 12.49 -0.18
N ILE A 85 10.13 11.51 -0.43
CA ILE A 85 10.79 11.30 -1.73
C ILE A 85 10.77 9.81 -2.07
N ALA A 86 10.34 9.49 -3.29
CA ALA A 86 10.52 8.17 -3.90
C ALA A 86 11.88 8.11 -4.60
N LEU A 87 12.66 7.06 -4.32
CA LEU A 87 14.01 6.81 -4.85
C LEU A 87 14.01 5.77 -5.97
#